data_AF-A0A8J3JVY7-F1
#
_entry.id   AF-A0A8J3JVY7-F1
#
_cell.length_a   1.000
_cell.length_b   1.000
_cell.length_c   1.000
_cell.angle_alpha   90.00
_cell.angle_beta   90.00
_cell.angle_gamma   90.00
#
_symmetry.space_group_name_H-M   'P 1'
#
loop_
_entity.id
_entity.type
_entity.pdbx_description
1 polymer ?
#
loop_
_entity_poly.entity_id
_entity_poly.type
_entity_poly.pdbx_seq_one_letter_code
_entity_poly.pdbx_strand_id
1 'polypeptide(L)' 'MTDDRDNDRPVEDPGGDGAEAAGEGSGSALALGIALGAAFGAAFGLALGNLAMGVGVGVAMGVALGVGIQAQRRNSKP' A
#
# COMPACT_ATOMS: atom_id res chain seq x y z
N MET A 1 -30.99 40.70 3.85
CA MET A 1 -30.80 39.52 4.72
C MET A 1 -30.87 38.30 3.84
N THR A 2 -29.76 37.98 3.18
CA THR A 2 -29.53 36.70 2.53
C THR A 2 -28.37 36.12 3.31
N ASP A 3 -28.73 35.33 4.30
CA ASP A 3 -27.86 34.71 5.30
C ASP A 3 -26.68 33.99 4.65
N ASP A 4 -25.49 34.34 5.11
CA ASP A 4 -24.17 33.73 4.90
C ASP A 4 -24.06 32.27 5.40
N ARG A 5 -25.05 31.40 5.13
CA ARG A 5 -25.15 30.06 5.76
C ARG A 5 -24.68 28.86 4.92
N ASP A 6 -23.98 29.09 3.81
CA ASP A 6 -23.56 28.00 2.90
C ASP A 6 -22.03 27.77 2.81
N ASN A 7 -21.25 28.27 3.78
CA ASN A 7 -19.78 28.09 3.75
C ASN A 7 -19.20 27.13 4.81
N ASP A 8 -20.02 26.52 5.68
CA ASP A 8 -19.57 25.52 6.66
C ASP A 8 -19.80 24.09 6.16
N ARG A 9 -19.32 23.78 4.94
CA ARG A 9 -19.23 22.37 4.54
C ARG A 9 -17.92 21.84 5.15
N PRO A 10 -17.98 20.86 6.07
CA PRO A 10 -16.76 20.19 6.49
C PRO A 10 -16.12 19.60 5.24
N VAL A 11 -14.90 20.05 4.94
CA VAL A 11 -14.07 19.43 3.92
C VAL A 11 -13.86 17.98 4.35
N GLU A 12 -14.55 17.06 3.67
CA GLU A 12 -14.44 15.63 3.90
C GLU A 12 -12.97 15.24 3.69
N ASP A 13 -12.29 14.90 4.78
CA ASP A 13 -10.97 14.30 4.77
C ASP A 13 -11.06 12.99 3.98
N PRO A 14 -10.36 12.84 2.84
CA PRO A 14 -10.29 11.59 2.12
C PRO A 14 -9.36 10.64 2.90
N GLY A 15 -9.77 10.26 4.10
CA GLY A 15 -9.12 9.28 4.95
C GLY A 15 -9.26 7.90 4.31
N GLY A 16 -8.38 7.62 3.34
CA GLY A 16 -8.40 6.39 2.57
C GLY A 16 -8.19 5.15 3.43
N ASP A 17 -9.27 4.40 3.59
CA ASP A 17 -9.36 2.97 3.83
C ASP A 17 -8.79 2.20 2.63
N GLY A 18 -7.46 2.11 2.57
CA GLY A 18 -6.77 1.61 1.37
C GLY A 18 -5.56 0.74 1.65
N ALA A 19 -5.78 -0.44 2.22
CA ALA A 19 -4.90 -1.60 1.99
C ALA A 19 -5.63 -2.91 2.31
N GLU A 20 -6.73 -3.17 1.59
CA GLU A 20 -7.29 -4.52 1.51
C GLU A 20 -6.63 -5.28 0.36
N ALA A 21 -5.90 -6.35 0.68
CA ALA A 21 -5.73 -7.60 -0.09
C ALA A 21 -4.43 -8.30 0.31
N ALA A 22 -4.30 -9.64 0.37
CA ALA A 22 -5.22 -10.77 0.32
C ALA A 22 -4.36 -12.03 0.54
N GLY A 23 -4.95 -13.07 1.15
CA GLY A 23 -4.68 -14.44 0.73
C GLY A 23 -3.73 -15.28 1.59
N GLU A 24 -4.32 -16.09 2.45
CA GLU A 24 -3.77 -17.35 2.92
C GLU A 24 -3.68 -18.37 1.76
N GLY A 25 -2.46 -18.80 1.41
CA GLY A 25 -2.25 -19.99 0.57
C GLY A 25 -1.05 -19.91 -0.37
N SER A 26 0.03 -20.66 -0.06
CA SER A 26 1.20 -21.06 -0.89
C SER A 26 1.95 -20.02 -1.76
N GLY A 27 1.47 -18.80 -1.90
CA GLY A 27 2.16 -17.62 -2.44
C GLY A 27 2.83 -16.80 -1.34
N SER A 28 3.30 -17.44 -0.27
CA SER A 28 3.74 -16.78 0.96
C SER A 28 4.86 -15.76 0.73
N ALA A 29 5.71 -15.92 -0.28
CA ALA A 29 6.75 -14.94 -0.58
C ALA A 29 6.17 -13.67 -1.23
N LEU A 30 5.19 -13.82 -2.13
CA LEU A 30 4.51 -12.68 -2.77
C LEU A 30 3.64 -11.93 -1.75
N ALA A 31 2.85 -12.65 -0.96
CA ALA A 31 2.03 -12.06 0.10
C ALA A 31 2.90 -11.31 1.13
N LEU A 32 4.02 -11.92 1.55
CA LEU A 32 4.98 -11.26 2.46
C LEU A 32 5.61 -10.03 1.82
N GLY A 33 5.98 -10.12 0.53
CA GLY A 33 6.52 -9.00 -0.22
C GLY A 33 5.55 -7.82 -0.26
N ILE A 34 4.29 -8.07 -0.63
CA ILE A 34 3.24 -7.04 -0.68
C ILE A 34 2.98 -6.45 0.70
N ALA A 35 2.87 -7.28 1.76
CA ALA A 35 2.64 -6.80 3.12
C ALA A 35 3.77 -5.89 3.62
N LEU A 36 5.03 -6.29 3.41
CA LEU A 36 6.19 -5.46 3.77
C LEU A 36 6.25 -4.19 2.92
N GLY A 37 6.03 -4.31 1.62
CA GLY A 37 6.01 -3.19 0.70
C GLY A 37 4.95 -2.15 1.04
N ALA A 38 3.73 -2.58 1.38
CA ALA A 38 2.65 -1.72 1.81
C ALA A 38 2.95 -1.05 3.16
N ALA A 39 3.45 -1.80 4.14
CA ALA A 39 3.78 -1.25 5.47
C ALA A 39 4.87 -0.18 5.40
N PHE A 40 5.98 -0.46 4.70
CA PHE A 40 7.05 0.52 4.51
C PHE A 40 6.64 1.66 3.58
N GLY A 41 5.90 1.36 2.51
CA GLY A 41 5.40 2.36 1.58
C GLY A 41 4.48 3.37 2.25
N ALA A 42 3.57 2.90 3.10
CA ALA A 42 2.72 3.76 3.91
C ALA A 42 3.54 4.59 4.91
N ALA A 43 4.49 3.98 5.62
CA ALA A 43 5.35 4.68 6.57
C ALA A 43 6.19 5.79 5.91
N PHE A 44 6.82 5.50 4.77
CA PHE A 44 7.57 6.48 3.99
C PHE A 44 6.65 7.53 3.34
N GLY A 45 5.49 7.13 2.84
CA GLY A 45 4.49 8.03 2.27
C GLY A 45 4.00 9.06 3.29
N LEU A 46 3.75 8.64 4.53
CA LEU A 46 3.44 9.53 5.65
C LEU A 46 4.63 10.45 5.96
N ALA A 47 5.84 9.91 6.08
CA ALA A 47 7.04 10.69 6.41
C ALA A 47 7.37 11.76 5.35
N LEU A 48 7.07 11.48 4.08
CA LEU A 48 7.30 12.38 2.94
C LEU A 48 6.10 13.30 2.66
N GLY A 49 4.97 13.13 3.36
CA GLY A 49 3.73 13.89 3.10
C GLY A 49 3.07 13.55 1.76
N ASN A 50 3.42 12.42 1.14
CA ASN A 50 2.83 11.95 -0.12
C ASN A 50 2.56 10.44 -0.05
N LEU A 51 1.41 10.09 0.51
CA LEU A 51 1.00 8.70 0.71
C LEU A 51 0.83 7.94 -0.60
N ALA A 52 0.31 8.59 -1.64
CA ALA A 52 0.13 7.97 -2.95
C ALA A 52 1.47 7.52 -3.56
N MET A 53 2.50 8.37 -3.46
CA MET A 53 3.84 8.03 -3.92
C MET A 53 4.46 6.92 -3.06
N GLY A 54 4.34 7.02 -1.73
CA GLY A 54 4.88 6.03 -0.80
C GLY A 54 4.30 4.64 -0.99
N VAL A 55 2.97 4.52 -1.04
CA VAL A 55 2.28 3.23 -1.25
C VAL A 55 2.57 2.69 -2.65
N GLY A 56 2.57 3.54 -3.68
CA GLY A 56 2.88 3.13 -5.05
C GLY A 56 4.28 2.52 -5.18
N VAL A 57 5.29 3.21 -4.64
CA VAL A 57 6.68 2.71 -4.63
C VAL A 57 6.82 1.49 -3.73
N GLY A 58 6.23 1.52 -2.54
CA GLY A 58 6.32 0.44 -1.56
C GLY A 58 5.73 -0.87 -2.07
N VAL A 59 4.52 -0.84 -2.63
CA VAL A 59 3.87 -2.02 -3.21
C VAL A 59 4.66 -2.54 -4.40
N ALA A 60 5.14 -1.68 -5.31
CA ALA A 60 5.97 -2.09 -6.44
C ALA A 60 7.24 -2.82 -5.98
N MET A 61 7.92 -2.29 -4.96
CA MET A 61 9.11 -2.91 -4.39
C MET A 61 8.78 -4.23 -3.68
N GLY A 62 7.69 -4.26 -2.92
CA GLY A 62 7.19 -5.45 -2.24
C GLY A 62 6.86 -6.59 -3.20
N VAL A 63 6.16 -6.30 -4.29
CA VAL A 63 5.89 -7.26 -5.37
C VAL A 63 7.19 -7.75 -6.00
N ALA A 64 8.13 -6.85 -6.33
CA ALA A 64 9.40 -7.24 -6.95
C ALA A 64 10.19 -8.20 -6.06
N LEU A 65 10.26 -7.93 -4.75
CA LEU A 65 10.91 -8.81 -3.76
C LEU A 65 10.17 -10.15 -3.64
N GLY A 66 8.85 -10.11 -3.52
CA GLY A 66 8.02 -11.30 -3.38
C GLY A 66 8.13 -12.23 -4.59
N VAL A 67 8.06 -11.67 -5.81
CA VAL A 67 8.28 -12.41 -7.06
C VAL A 67 9.71 -12.92 -7.17
N GLY A 68 10.71 -12.10 -6.83
CA GLY A 68 12.12 -12.50 -6.88
C GLY A 68 12.43 -13.68 -5.95
N ILE A 69 11.96 -13.63 -4.71
CA ILE A 69 12.11 -14.73 -3.74
C ILE A 69 11.33 -15.97 -4.19
N GLN A 70 10.10 -15.80 -4.70
CA GLN A 70 9.31 -16.91 -5.23
C GLN A 70 10.00 -17.58 -6.43
N ALA A 71 10.60 -16.80 -7.33
CA ALA A 71 11.35 -17.29 -8.48
C ALA A 71 12.59 -18.06 -8.06
N GLN A 72 13.35 -17.55 -7.09
CA GLN A 72 14.52 -18.23 -6.53
C GLN A 72 14.14 -19.56 -5.87
N ARG A 73 13.05 -19.59 -5.10
CA ARG A 73 12.54 -20.82 -4.46
C ARG A 73 12.10 -21.87 -5.49
N ARG A 74 11.52 -21.43 -6.62
CA ARG A 74 11.16 -22.32 -7.74
C ARG A 74 12.39 -22.95 -8.38
N ASN A 75 13.51 -22.22 -8.46
CA ASN A 75 14.78 -22.70 -9.02
C ASN A 75 15.56 -23.62 -8.06
N SER A 76 15.21 -23.67 -6.78
CA SER A 76 15.84 -24.55 -5.78
C SER A 76 15.15 -25.91 -5.61
N LYS A 77 14.21 -26.27 -6.49
CA LYS A 77 13.71 -27.64 -6.58
C LYS A 77 14.66 -28.43 -7.52
N PRO A 78 15.40 -29.45 -7.03
CA PRO A 78 16.26 -30.29 -7.87
C PRO A 78 15.44 -31.15 -8.85
#